data_AF-A0A1L8ETC1-F1
#
_entry.id   AF-A0A1L8ETC1-F1
#
_cell.length_a   1.000
_cell.length_b   1.000
_cell.length_c   1.000
_cell.angle_alpha   90.00
_cell.angle_beta   90.00
_cell.angle_gamma   90.00
#
_symmetry.space_group_name_H-M   'P 1'
#
loop_
_entity.id
_entity.type
_entity.pdbx_description
1 polymer ?
#
loop_
_entity_poly.entity_id
_entity_poly.type
_entity_poly.pdbx_seq_one_letter_code
_entity_poly.pdbx_strand_id
1 'polypeptide(L)'
;MSKGKNMANKVPYGHPKQKERLCIRYKCALANTITDVLRQRPGWTEVRDDGDWDFYWCDVGWLRENFDHIYMEEHVRICHFRNHYELTRKNFMVKNLKRFRKQLERESGRAEAAKCDFFPKTFELPAEYHLFVEEFRRNPGITWIMKPVARSQGRGIFLFRRLKDITDWRKDGGRPDEQREDIPVENYVAQRYIENPYLIGGRKFDLRIYVLLTSYLPLKAWLYRDGFARFSNTRFTLNSIDDQYIHLTNVAVQKTAPDYDPEKGCKWMMQQLRQFLTARHGPETVEILFNNIDNIIIKSLQSVQKIIINDKHCFELYGYDILLDEELKPWLIEVNASPSLTASSQDDHELKCRLLEDVLHVVDMEGRLTGREKRVGGFDLMWNDGAVSRDDGQNDTLSNGEFVANTHLGCVNDRKKQLQQVLKPAHVRKP
;
A
#
# COMPACT_ATOMS: atom_id res chain seq x y z
N MET A 1 -26.63 -38.78 62.15
CA MET A 1 -26.63 -38.21 60.78
C MET A 1 -25.46 -37.24 60.66
N SER A 2 -24.35 -37.66 60.04
CA SER A 2 -23.20 -36.81 59.76
C SER A 2 -22.85 -36.99 58.28
N LYS A 3 -22.95 -35.91 57.51
CA LYS A 3 -22.75 -35.90 56.05
C LYS A 3 -21.25 -35.79 55.75
N GLY A 4 -20.71 -36.75 55.00
CA GLY A 4 -19.35 -36.71 54.46
C GLY A 4 -19.21 -35.65 53.35
N LYS A 5 -18.12 -34.88 53.40
CA LYS A 5 -17.66 -34.01 52.31
C LYS A 5 -16.55 -34.73 51.55
N ASN A 6 -16.83 -35.13 50.31
CA ASN A 6 -15.79 -35.52 49.35
C ASN A 6 -15.11 -34.26 48.80
N MET A 7 -13.80 -34.14 48.98
CA MET A 7 -12.95 -33.20 48.26
C MET A 7 -12.73 -33.74 46.84
N ALA A 8 -13.29 -33.08 45.83
CA ALA A 8 -12.97 -33.32 44.44
C ALA A 8 -11.74 -32.48 44.05
N ASN A 9 -10.65 -33.17 43.67
CA ASN A 9 -9.47 -32.56 43.07
C ASN A 9 -9.84 -31.84 41.76
N LYS A 10 -9.62 -30.52 41.71
CA LYS A 10 -9.66 -29.74 40.47
C LYS A 10 -8.41 -30.04 39.65
N VAL A 11 -8.60 -30.71 38.51
CA VAL A 11 -7.60 -30.78 37.44
C VAL A 11 -7.45 -29.37 36.84
N PRO A 12 -6.24 -28.81 36.68
CA PRO A 12 -6.08 -27.54 35.99
C PRO A 12 -6.33 -27.74 34.49
N TYR A 13 -7.19 -26.91 33.93
CA TYR A 13 -7.39 -26.78 32.48
C TYR A 13 -6.06 -26.43 31.82
N GLY A 14 -5.47 -27.39 31.12
CA GLY A 14 -4.34 -27.14 30.23
C GLY A 14 -4.83 -26.35 29.02
N HIS A 15 -4.13 -25.25 28.70
CA HIS A 15 -4.23 -24.62 27.40
C HIS A 15 -3.98 -25.68 26.30
N PRO A 16 -4.81 -25.76 25.25
CA PRO A 16 -4.52 -26.67 24.16
C PRO A 16 -3.22 -26.24 23.49
N LYS A 17 -2.20 -27.08 23.58
CA LYS A 17 -0.99 -26.97 22.76
C LYS A 17 -1.45 -27.00 21.30
N GLN A 18 -1.15 -25.93 20.57
CA GLN A 18 -1.34 -25.83 19.13
C GLN A 18 -0.64 -27.05 18.51
N LYS A 19 -1.40 -28.00 17.95
CA LYS A 19 -0.81 -29.11 17.19
C LYS A 19 0.03 -28.49 16.09
N GLU A 20 1.34 -28.76 16.06
CA GLU A 20 2.20 -28.44 14.93
C GLU A 20 1.57 -29.07 13.68
N ARG A 21 0.90 -28.25 12.86
CA ARG A 21 0.38 -28.69 11.58
C ARG A 21 1.59 -28.84 10.67
N LEU A 22 1.94 -30.08 10.38
CA LEU A 22 3.09 -30.45 9.55
C LEU A 22 3.03 -29.91 8.11
N CYS A 23 1.85 -29.47 7.65
CA CYS A 23 1.64 -28.92 6.32
C CYS A 23 0.56 -27.82 6.35
N ILE A 24 0.85 -26.67 5.73
CA ILE A 24 -0.09 -25.56 5.52
C ILE A 24 -0.77 -25.76 4.17
N ARG A 25 -2.09 -25.74 4.15
CA ARG A 25 -2.90 -25.86 2.93
C ARG A 25 -3.24 -24.48 2.39
N TYR A 26 -2.96 -24.21 1.12
CA TYR A 26 -3.23 -22.90 0.53
C TYR A 26 -4.16 -22.94 -0.68
N LYS A 27 -4.92 -21.86 -0.85
CA LYS A 27 -5.62 -21.48 -2.08
C LYS A 27 -5.02 -20.19 -2.65
N CYS A 28 -5.06 -20.04 -3.97
CA CYS A 28 -4.63 -18.84 -4.66
C CYS A 28 -5.56 -18.57 -5.84
N ALA A 29 -6.22 -17.41 -5.85
CA ALA A 29 -7.13 -17.02 -6.93
C ALA A 29 -6.40 -16.49 -8.17
N LEU A 30 -5.11 -16.17 -8.05
CA LEU A 30 -4.35 -15.43 -9.05
C LEU A 30 -3.21 -16.28 -9.61
N ALA A 31 -3.26 -16.62 -10.90
CA ALA A 31 -2.17 -17.30 -11.61
C ALA A 31 -1.05 -16.30 -11.99
N ASN A 32 -0.20 -15.95 -11.03
CA ASN A 32 0.96 -15.08 -11.22
C ASN A 32 2.08 -15.44 -10.22
N THR A 33 3.05 -14.54 -10.04
CA THR A 33 4.19 -14.68 -9.10
C THR A 33 3.79 -15.16 -7.69
N ILE A 34 2.57 -14.87 -7.23
CA ILE A 34 2.03 -15.37 -5.96
C ILE A 34 1.93 -16.89 -5.97
N THR A 35 1.38 -17.49 -7.03
CA THR A 35 1.28 -18.95 -7.16
C THR A 35 2.66 -19.58 -7.15
N ASP A 36 3.63 -18.97 -7.85
CA ASP A 36 4.99 -19.49 -7.92
C ASP A 36 5.67 -19.51 -6.55
N VAL A 37 5.53 -18.43 -5.78
CA VAL A 37 6.07 -18.33 -4.41
C VAL A 37 5.39 -19.33 -3.46
N LEU A 38 4.07 -19.47 -3.55
CA LEU A 38 3.33 -20.42 -2.70
C LEU A 38 3.71 -21.87 -3.02
N ARG A 39 3.87 -22.23 -4.29
CA ARG A 39 4.30 -23.58 -4.72
C ARG A 39 5.71 -23.93 -4.28
N GLN A 40 6.61 -22.93 -4.25
CA GLN A 40 8.01 -23.13 -3.86
C GLN A 40 8.22 -23.11 -2.35
N ARG A 41 7.22 -22.70 -1.56
CA ARG A 41 7.36 -22.59 -0.10
C ARG A 41 7.35 -23.99 0.56
N PRO A 42 8.40 -24.38 1.29
CA PRO A 42 8.45 -25.68 1.95
C PRO A 42 7.34 -25.85 2.98
N GLY A 43 6.67 -27.01 2.98
CA GLY A 43 5.58 -27.32 3.92
C GLY A 43 4.24 -26.72 3.54
N TRP A 44 4.10 -26.16 2.32
CA TRP A 44 2.85 -25.61 1.80
C TRP A 44 2.32 -26.47 0.65
N THR A 45 1.01 -26.77 0.65
CA THR A 45 0.37 -27.59 -0.37
C THR A 45 -0.87 -26.91 -0.95
N GLU A 46 -0.98 -26.87 -2.27
CA GLU A 46 -2.11 -26.29 -3.01
C GLU A 46 -3.36 -27.16 -2.86
N VAL A 47 -4.50 -26.54 -2.52
CA VAL A 47 -5.82 -27.18 -2.50
C VAL A 47 -6.59 -26.81 -3.76
N ARG A 48 -6.94 -27.81 -4.59
CA ARG A 48 -7.60 -27.59 -5.89
C ARG A 48 -9.14 -27.61 -5.85
N ASP A 49 -9.72 -28.20 -4.80
CA ASP A 49 -11.18 -28.44 -4.67
C ASP A 49 -11.82 -27.65 -3.49
N ASP A 50 -13.07 -27.96 -3.13
CA ASP A 50 -13.80 -27.45 -1.95
C ASP A 50 -13.21 -27.88 -0.60
N GLY A 51 -11.98 -28.41 -0.59
CA GLY A 51 -11.28 -28.79 0.63
C GLY A 51 -10.96 -27.58 1.52
N ASP A 52 -10.85 -27.88 2.83
CA ASP A 52 -10.41 -26.93 3.83
C ASP A 52 -9.02 -26.37 3.52
N TRP A 53 -8.83 -25.10 3.80
CA TRP A 53 -7.61 -24.35 3.54
C TRP A 53 -7.23 -23.54 4.78
N ASP A 54 -5.94 -23.30 4.93
CA ASP A 54 -5.37 -22.58 6.08
C ASP A 54 -4.94 -21.16 5.68
N PHE A 55 -4.57 -20.99 4.40
CA PHE A 55 -4.19 -19.72 3.82
C PHE A 55 -4.89 -19.51 2.49
N TYR A 56 -5.45 -18.33 2.26
CA TYR A 56 -6.03 -17.99 0.96
C TYR A 56 -5.57 -16.61 0.49
N TRP A 57 -4.80 -16.61 -0.59
CA TRP A 57 -4.60 -15.42 -1.40
C TRP A 57 -5.79 -15.22 -2.36
N CYS A 58 -6.84 -14.57 -1.87
CA CYS A 58 -8.08 -14.35 -2.60
C CYS A 58 -8.06 -13.05 -3.42
N ASP A 59 -8.96 -12.94 -4.41
CA ASP A 59 -9.25 -11.66 -5.05
C ASP A 59 -10.34 -10.89 -4.26
N VAL A 60 -10.44 -9.59 -4.54
CA VAL A 60 -11.39 -8.69 -3.87
C VAL A 60 -12.86 -9.02 -4.16
N GLY A 61 -13.16 -9.68 -5.29
CA GLY A 61 -14.49 -10.16 -5.64
C GLY A 61 -14.90 -11.31 -4.73
N TRP A 62 -14.02 -12.31 -4.60
CA TRP A 62 -14.23 -13.42 -3.67
C TRP A 62 -14.47 -12.93 -2.24
N LEU A 63 -13.63 -12.00 -1.74
CA LEU A 63 -13.78 -11.44 -0.40
C LEU A 63 -15.18 -10.84 -0.19
N ARG A 64 -15.65 -10.03 -1.15
CA ARG A 64 -16.95 -9.36 -1.06
C ARG A 64 -18.12 -10.35 -1.00
N GLU A 65 -18.02 -11.46 -1.71
CA GLU A 65 -19.10 -12.43 -1.81
C GLU A 65 -19.11 -13.44 -0.66
N ASN A 66 -17.95 -13.72 -0.06
CA ASN A 66 -17.79 -14.89 0.82
C ASN A 66 -17.47 -14.55 2.27
N PHE A 67 -16.84 -13.41 2.56
CA PHE A 67 -16.31 -13.11 3.89
C PHE A 67 -17.36 -13.15 5.00
N ASP A 68 -18.59 -12.73 4.70
CA ASP A 68 -19.71 -12.69 5.67
C ASP A 68 -20.44 -14.02 5.84
N HIS A 69 -20.16 -14.98 4.97
CA HIS A 69 -20.91 -16.24 4.88
C HIS A 69 -20.04 -17.45 5.24
N ILE A 70 -18.74 -17.25 5.43
CA ILE A 70 -17.78 -18.31 5.75
C ILE A 70 -17.33 -18.19 7.20
N TYR A 71 -17.43 -19.29 7.93
CA TYR A 71 -16.75 -19.45 9.21
C TYR A 71 -15.27 -19.76 8.97
N MET A 72 -14.38 -18.97 9.56
CA MET A 72 -12.93 -19.18 9.50
C MET A 72 -12.41 -19.63 10.86
N GLU A 73 -11.65 -20.73 10.88
CA GLU A 73 -10.93 -21.16 12.08
C GLU A 73 -9.83 -20.16 12.46
N GLU A 74 -9.43 -20.14 13.73
CA GLU A 74 -8.50 -19.15 14.27
C GLU A 74 -7.14 -19.05 13.54
N HIS A 75 -6.65 -20.17 13.02
CA HIS A 75 -5.37 -20.23 12.33
C HIS A 75 -5.46 -19.67 10.89
N VAL A 76 -6.66 -19.53 10.32
CA VAL A 76 -6.87 -19.18 8.92
C VAL A 76 -6.39 -17.76 8.63
N ARG A 77 -5.75 -17.55 7.47
CA ARG A 77 -5.35 -16.21 7.01
C ARG A 77 -5.77 -15.92 5.57
N ILE A 78 -6.22 -14.69 5.33
CA ILE A 78 -6.58 -14.15 4.01
C ILE A 78 -5.95 -12.78 3.76
N CYS A 79 -5.71 -12.45 2.49
CA CYS A 79 -4.90 -11.28 2.09
C CYS A 79 -5.66 -9.96 1.94
N HIS A 80 -6.88 -9.84 2.48
CA HIS A 80 -7.65 -8.59 2.42
C HIS A 80 -8.45 -8.30 3.69
N PHE A 81 -8.53 -7.01 4.07
CA PHE A 81 -9.53 -6.55 5.03
C PHE A 81 -10.88 -6.31 4.34
N ARG A 82 -11.97 -6.65 5.03
CA ARG A 82 -13.35 -6.61 4.49
C ARG A 82 -13.70 -5.30 3.79
N ASN A 83 -13.43 -4.17 4.42
CA ASN A 83 -13.68 -2.82 3.89
C ASN A 83 -12.39 -2.07 3.55
N HIS A 84 -11.38 -2.77 3.00
CA HIS A 84 -10.12 -2.18 2.52
C HIS A 84 -10.32 -0.97 1.59
N TYR A 85 -11.45 -0.93 0.88
CA TYR A 85 -11.84 0.16 -0.01
C TYR A 85 -11.97 1.54 0.67
N GLU A 86 -12.06 1.61 2.00
CA GLU A 86 -12.00 2.87 2.76
C GLU A 86 -10.68 3.62 2.57
N LEU A 87 -9.59 2.90 2.31
CA LEU A 87 -8.28 3.47 2.01
C LEU A 87 -7.96 3.47 0.51
N THR A 88 -8.48 2.51 -0.25
CA THR A 88 -8.04 2.30 -1.64
C THR A 88 -8.95 2.91 -2.70
N ARG A 89 -10.23 3.18 -2.39
CA ARG A 89 -11.10 3.95 -3.31
C ARG A 89 -10.80 5.43 -3.17
N LYS A 90 -10.61 6.09 -4.31
CA LYS A 90 -10.11 7.47 -4.40
C LYS A 90 -10.96 8.47 -3.60
N ASN A 91 -12.29 8.37 -3.68
CA ASN A 91 -13.21 9.23 -2.94
C ASN A 91 -13.15 8.98 -1.42
N PHE A 92 -13.19 7.72 -0.98
CA PHE A 92 -13.15 7.37 0.44
C PHE A 92 -11.80 7.70 1.08
N MET A 93 -10.69 7.43 0.40
CA MET A 93 -9.35 7.84 0.85
C MET A 93 -9.31 9.34 1.15
N VAL A 94 -9.75 10.17 0.20
CA VAL A 94 -9.76 11.63 0.36
C VAL A 94 -10.74 12.07 1.45
N LYS A 95 -11.93 11.47 1.52
CA LYS A 95 -12.93 11.76 2.57
C LYS A 95 -12.36 11.47 3.95
N ASN A 96 -11.72 10.32 4.12
CA ASN A 96 -11.14 9.87 5.39
C ASN A 96 -9.94 10.73 5.79
N LEU A 97 -9.04 11.07 4.86
CA LEU A 97 -7.94 12.01 5.09
C LEU A 97 -8.43 13.42 5.46
N LYS A 98 -9.42 13.97 4.74
CA LYS A 98 -10.05 15.27 5.07
C LYS A 98 -10.63 15.26 6.48
N ARG A 99 -11.33 14.18 6.85
CA ARG A 99 -11.93 14.02 8.19
C ARG A 99 -10.85 13.93 9.26
N PHE A 100 -9.83 13.12 9.04
CA PHE A 100 -8.71 12.93 9.97
C PHE A 100 -7.92 14.23 10.19
N ARG A 101 -7.61 14.98 9.12
CA ARG A 101 -6.98 16.30 9.22
C ARG A 101 -7.78 17.28 10.09
N LYS A 102 -9.11 17.35 9.88
CA LYS A 102 -10.01 18.19 10.70
C LYS A 102 -10.03 17.75 12.17
N GLN A 103 -9.93 16.45 12.43
CA GLN A 103 -9.86 15.92 13.78
C GLN A 103 -8.53 16.32 14.45
N LEU A 104 -7.39 16.12 13.78
CA LEU A 104 -6.07 16.54 14.27
C LEU A 104 -6.00 18.05 14.53
N GLU A 105 -6.62 18.88 13.68
CA GLU A 105 -6.66 20.32 13.90
C GLU A 105 -7.37 20.70 15.20
N ARG A 106 -8.43 19.97 15.56
CA ARG A 106 -9.20 20.18 16.81
C ARG A 106 -8.47 19.64 18.04
N GLU A 107 -7.81 18.48 17.92
CA GLU A 107 -7.20 17.77 19.05
C GLU A 107 -5.76 18.21 19.33
N SER A 108 -5.00 18.58 18.30
CA SER A 108 -3.55 18.81 18.38
C SER A 108 -3.09 20.09 17.67
N GLY A 109 -4.02 20.87 17.11
CA GLY A 109 -3.75 22.16 16.48
C GLY A 109 -3.29 22.09 15.02
N ARG A 110 -3.13 23.28 14.43
CA ARG A 110 -2.87 23.44 12.98
C ARG A 110 -1.54 22.84 12.52
N ALA A 111 -0.49 22.92 13.33
CA ALA A 111 0.82 22.40 12.97
C ALA A 111 0.81 20.88 12.77
N GLU A 112 0.12 20.15 13.64
CA GLU A 112 -0.03 18.69 13.50
C GLU A 112 -0.95 18.33 12.31
N ALA A 113 -2.02 19.09 12.10
CA ALA A 113 -2.90 18.91 10.95
C ALA A 113 -2.18 19.16 9.60
N ALA A 114 -1.23 20.10 9.55
CA ALA A 114 -0.44 20.41 8.36
C ALA A 114 0.43 19.22 7.91
N LYS A 115 0.77 18.30 8.82
CA LYS A 115 1.43 17.03 8.45
C LYS A 115 0.55 16.12 7.59
N CYS A 116 -0.74 16.45 7.40
CA CYS A 116 -1.63 15.77 6.46
C CYS A 116 -1.73 16.46 5.09
N ASP A 117 -1.00 17.56 4.85
CA ASP A 117 -1.04 18.32 3.58
C ASP A 117 -0.18 17.68 2.48
N PHE A 118 -0.32 16.36 2.32
CA PHE A 118 0.42 15.51 1.40
C PHE A 118 -0.46 14.89 0.29
N PHE A 119 -1.73 15.27 0.19
CA PHE A 119 -2.60 14.82 -0.90
C PHE A 119 -3.15 16.04 -1.64
N PRO A 120 -3.21 16.03 -2.99
CA PRO A 120 -3.67 17.20 -3.73
C PRO A 120 -5.15 17.50 -3.43
N LYS A 121 -5.51 18.79 -3.54
CA LYS A 121 -6.90 19.22 -3.34
C LYS A 121 -7.82 18.45 -4.30
N THR A 122 -8.80 17.75 -3.73
CA THR A 122 -9.64 16.78 -4.45
C THR A 122 -11.10 16.95 -4.07
N PHE A 123 -11.98 16.81 -5.06
CA PHE A 123 -13.43 16.90 -4.92
C PHE A 123 -14.12 15.69 -5.57
N GLU A 124 -15.07 15.09 -4.87
CA GLU A 124 -15.92 14.02 -5.41
C GLU A 124 -17.06 14.61 -6.22
N LEU A 125 -17.21 14.20 -7.48
CA LEU A 125 -18.29 14.64 -8.35
C LEU A 125 -19.31 13.50 -8.56
N PRO A 126 -20.62 13.81 -8.53
CA PRO A 126 -21.23 15.16 -8.51
C PRO A 126 -21.39 15.80 -7.11
N ALA A 127 -21.12 15.07 -6.02
CA ALA A 127 -21.46 15.49 -4.65
C ALA A 127 -20.86 16.84 -4.20
N GLU A 128 -19.62 17.14 -4.58
CA GLU A 128 -18.87 18.36 -4.23
C GLU A 128 -18.76 19.33 -5.43
N TYR A 129 -19.62 19.22 -6.45
CA TYR A 129 -19.51 20.03 -7.69
C TYR A 129 -19.47 21.54 -7.44
N HIS A 130 -20.33 22.06 -6.56
CA HIS A 130 -20.35 23.49 -6.25
C HIS A 130 -19.05 23.97 -5.59
N LEU A 131 -18.52 23.19 -4.64
CA LEU A 131 -17.24 23.48 -3.98
C LEU A 131 -16.07 23.44 -4.98
N PHE A 132 -16.11 22.46 -5.89
CA PHE A 132 -15.14 22.36 -6.97
C PHE A 132 -15.18 23.58 -7.89
N VAL A 133 -16.36 24.01 -8.35
CA VAL A 133 -16.51 25.18 -9.24
C VAL A 133 -16.06 26.47 -8.55
N GLU A 134 -16.32 26.64 -7.27
CA GLU A 134 -15.84 27.78 -6.48
C GLU A 134 -14.30 27.82 -6.44
N GLU A 135 -13.67 26.68 -6.13
CA GLU A 135 -12.21 26.57 -6.11
C GLU A 135 -11.59 26.77 -7.50
N PHE A 136 -12.23 26.23 -8.54
CA PHE A 136 -11.81 26.35 -9.92
C PHE A 136 -11.83 27.83 -10.38
N ARG A 137 -12.88 28.57 -10.01
CA ARG A 137 -13.01 30.01 -10.32
C ARG A 137 -12.00 30.87 -9.56
N ARG A 138 -11.62 30.47 -8.34
CA ARG A 138 -10.59 31.17 -7.55
C ARG A 138 -9.19 31.04 -8.16
N ASN A 139 -8.92 29.97 -8.90
CA ASN A 139 -7.61 29.69 -9.47
C ASN A 139 -7.71 29.37 -10.97
N PRO A 140 -8.02 30.37 -11.82
CA PRO A 140 -8.17 30.15 -13.25
C PRO A 140 -6.86 29.69 -13.89
N GLY A 141 -6.95 28.77 -14.85
CA GLY A 141 -5.80 28.29 -15.63
C GLY A 141 -5.01 27.13 -15.02
N ILE A 142 -5.26 26.77 -13.75
CA ILE A 142 -4.67 25.57 -13.13
C ILE A 142 -5.16 24.31 -13.84
N THR A 143 -4.25 23.37 -14.07
CA THR A 143 -4.58 22.06 -14.61
C THR A 143 -5.18 21.15 -13.55
N TRP A 144 -6.28 20.49 -13.91
CA TRP A 144 -6.96 19.49 -13.08
C TRP A 144 -6.90 18.12 -13.76
N ILE A 145 -6.99 17.07 -12.97
CA ILE A 145 -7.07 15.68 -13.43
C ILE A 145 -8.36 15.05 -12.93
N MET A 146 -9.13 14.51 -13.85
CA MET A 146 -10.36 13.79 -13.59
C MET A 146 -10.07 12.29 -13.56
N LYS A 147 -10.49 11.59 -12.51
CA LYS A 147 -10.25 10.15 -12.35
C LYS A 147 -11.53 9.43 -11.93
N PRO A 148 -11.90 8.29 -12.54
CA PRO A 148 -13.03 7.50 -12.06
C PRO A 148 -12.74 6.95 -10.66
N VAL A 149 -13.74 6.92 -9.79
CA VAL A 149 -13.58 6.52 -8.38
C VAL A 149 -13.13 5.07 -8.22
N ALA A 150 -13.68 4.17 -9.03
CA ALA A 150 -13.50 2.72 -8.88
C ALA A 150 -12.63 2.08 -9.98
N ARG A 151 -12.09 2.86 -10.92
CA ARG A 151 -11.21 2.34 -11.97
C ARG A 151 -9.73 2.49 -11.60
N SER A 152 -8.91 1.65 -12.25
CA SER A 152 -7.47 1.58 -12.10
C SER A 152 -6.79 1.61 -13.49
N GLN A 153 -5.45 1.50 -13.52
CA GLN A 153 -4.65 1.39 -14.75
C GLN A 153 -4.70 2.61 -15.68
N GLY A 154 -5.07 3.78 -15.19
CA GLY A 154 -5.15 5.00 -16.00
C GLY A 154 -6.42 5.13 -16.86
N ARG A 155 -7.33 4.14 -16.83
CA ARG A 155 -8.53 4.15 -17.68
C ARG A 155 -9.51 5.24 -17.26
N GLY A 156 -9.98 6.02 -18.23
CA GLY A 156 -10.95 7.11 -18.02
C GLY A 156 -10.36 8.35 -17.36
N ILE A 157 -9.03 8.45 -17.26
CA ILE A 157 -8.35 9.64 -16.75
C ILE A 157 -8.20 10.65 -17.88
N PHE A 158 -8.49 11.91 -17.59
CA PHE A 158 -8.19 13.02 -18.50
C PHE A 158 -7.80 14.26 -17.70
N LEU A 159 -7.01 15.14 -18.34
CA LEU A 159 -6.64 16.43 -17.79
C LEU A 159 -7.53 17.49 -18.41
N PHE A 160 -7.76 18.58 -17.68
CA PHE A 160 -8.55 19.70 -18.19
C PHE A 160 -8.12 21.02 -17.55
N ARG A 161 -8.37 22.12 -18.27
CA ARG A 161 -8.08 23.51 -17.81
C ARG A 161 -9.30 24.41 -17.88
N ARG A 162 -10.38 23.99 -18.54
CA ARG A 162 -11.65 24.73 -18.65
C ARG A 162 -12.80 23.83 -18.24
N LEU A 163 -13.81 24.40 -17.58
CA LEU A 163 -15.04 23.64 -17.23
C LEU A 163 -15.78 23.12 -18.47
N LYS A 164 -15.62 23.80 -19.62
CA LYS A 164 -16.19 23.34 -20.89
C LYS A 164 -15.64 21.97 -21.29
N ASP A 165 -14.37 21.69 -21.02
CA ASP A 165 -13.72 20.42 -21.37
C ASP A 165 -14.40 19.23 -20.66
N ILE A 166 -14.91 19.42 -19.43
CA ILE A 166 -15.71 18.40 -18.70
C ILE A 166 -17.04 18.14 -19.41
N THR A 167 -17.70 19.21 -19.86
CA THR A 167 -19.00 19.13 -20.55
C THR A 167 -18.84 18.44 -21.91
N ASP A 168 -17.79 18.77 -22.64
CA ASP A 168 -17.50 18.21 -23.96
C ASP A 168 -17.11 16.73 -23.84
N TRP A 169 -16.27 16.35 -22.86
CA TRP A 169 -15.96 14.95 -22.56
C TRP A 169 -17.21 14.11 -22.23
N ARG A 170 -18.18 14.68 -21.49
CA ARG A 170 -19.46 14.00 -21.20
C ARG A 170 -20.29 13.74 -22.46
N LYS A 171 -20.14 14.56 -23.51
CA LYS A 171 -20.83 14.44 -24.80
C LYS A 171 -20.11 13.48 -25.75
N ASP A 172 -18.78 13.53 -25.81
CA ASP A 172 -17.93 12.68 -26.65
C ASP A 172 -17.85 11.22 -26.18
N GLY A 173 -18.35 10.91 -24.97
CA GLY A 173 -18.47 9.54 -24.45
C GLY A 173 -19.32 8.57 -25.30
N GLY A 174 -19.86 9.00 -26.45
CA GLY A 174 -20.25 8.11 -27.55
C GLY A 174 -21.38 7.13 -27.23
N ARG A 175 -22.28 7.45 -26.30
CA ARG A 175 -23.42 6.60 -26.00
C ARG A 175 -24.70 7.18 -26.61
N PRO A 176 -25.39 6.44 -27.50
CA PRO A 176 -26.70 6.83 -28.02
C PRO A 176 -27.67 7.17 -26.88
N ASP A 177 -28.51 8.18 -27.08
CA ASP A 177 -29.47 8.68 -26.08
C ASP A 177 -30.40 7.58 -25.54
N GLU A 178 -30.63 6.51 -26.31
CA GLU A 178 -31.56 5.43 -26.01
C GLU A 178 -31.06 4.40 -24.95
N GLN A 179 -29.79 4.47 -24.52
CA GLN A 179 -29.23 3.57 -23.47
C GLN A 179 -28.85 4.31 -22.17
N ARG A 180 -29.28 5.57 -22.00
CA ARG A 180 -28.88 6.43 -20.86
C ARG A 180 -29.70 6.22 -19.59
N GLU A 181 -30.87 5.58 -19.65
CA GLU A 181 -31.81 5.56 -18.52
C GLU A 181 -31.46 4.56 -17.41
N ASP A 182 -30.65 3.52 -17.68
CA ASP A 182 -30.40 2.44 -16.69
C ASP A 182 -28.94 2.34 -16.19
N ILE A 183 -28.05 3.26 -16.55
CA ILE A 183 -26.64 3.19 -16.16
C ILE A 183 -26.34 4.19 -15.02
N PRO A 184 -25.86 3.74 -13.85
CA PRO A 184 -25.54 4.63 -12.74
C PRO A 184 -24.57 5.74 -13.18
N VAL A 185 -24.83 6.97 -12.73
CA VAL A 185 -23.89 8.09 -12.88
C VAL A 185 -22.55 7.67 -12.28
N GLU A 186 -21.53 7.51 -13.12
CA GLU A 186 -20.22 7.10 -12.66
C GLU A 186 -19.61 8.25 -11.82
N ASN A 187 -19.21 7.94 -10.58
CA ASN A 187 -18.58 8.93 -9.71
C ASN A 187 -17.12 9.17 -10.12
N TYR A 188 -16.72 10.44 -10.13
CA TYR A 188 -15.36 10.87 -10.44
C TYR A 188 -14.77 11.66 -9.29
N VAL A 189 -13.44 11.74 -9.25
CA VAL A 189 -12.71 12.72 -8.44
C VAL A 189 -12.03 13.73 -9.36
N ALA A 190 -12.32 15.01 -9.12
CA ALA A 190 -11.59 16.13 -9.69
C ALA A 190 -10.48 16.52 -8.72
N GLN A 191 -9.23 16.33 -9.14
CA GLN A 191 -8.05 16.54 -8.30
C GLN A 191 -7.12 17.57 -8.95
N ARG A 192 -6.52 18.46 -8.15
CA ARG A 192 -5.51 19.39 -8.65
C ARG A 192 -4.32 18.60 -9.22
N TYR A 193 -3.91 18.91 -10.45
CA TYR A 193 -2.75 18.28 -11.06
C TYR A 193 -1.46 18.87 -10.49
N ILE A 194 -0.45 18.03 -10.29
CA ILE A 194 0.89 18.47 -9.89
C ILE A 194 1.63 18.87 -11.17
N GLU A 195 1.66 20.17 -11.43
CA GLU A 195 2.18 20.78 -12.66
C GLU A 195 3.71 20.76 -12.74
N ASN A 196 4.38 20.82 -11.59
CA ASN A 196 5.85 20.79 -11.50
C ASN A 196 6.32 19.52 -10.77
N PRO A 197 6.20 18.33 -11.37
CA PRO A 197 6.74 17.12 -10.78
C PRO A 197 8.28 17.15 -10.81
N TYR A 198 8.92 16.46 -9.88
CA TYR A 198 10.36 16.22 -9.96
C TYR A 198 10.68 15.38 -11.19
N LEU A 199 11.64 15.82 -12.00
CA LEU A 199 12.01 15.15 -13.25
C LEU A 199 13.42 14.58 -13.20
N ILE A 200 13.59 13.39 -13.77
CA ILE A 200 14.90 12.78 -14.02
C ILE A 200 15.02 12.57 -15.52
N GLY A 201 16.07 13.13 -16.13
CA GLY A 201 16.22 13.12 -17.59
C GLY A 201 15.07 13.80 -18.33
N GLY A 202 14.35 14.72 -17.68
CA GLY A 202 13.16 15.39 -18.21
C GLY A 202 11.90 14.51 -18.25
N ARG A 203 11.90 13.33 -17.61
CA ARG A 203 10.76 12.41 -17.56
C ARG A 203 10.09 12.43 -16.19
N LYS A 204 8.77 12.32 -16.18
CA LYS A 204 7.96 12.21 -14.97
C LYS A 204 8.05 10.79 -14.43
N PHE A 205 8.00 10.63 -13.11
CA PHE A 205 7.89 9.30 -12.51
C PHE A 205 7.03 9.33 -11.26
N ASP A 206 6.49 8.17 -10.90
CA ASP A 206 5.88 7.94 -9.58
C ASP A 206 6.63 6.82 -8.85
N LEU A 207 6.48 6.77 -7.52
CA LEU A 207 7.03 5.74 -6.66
C LEU A 207 5.97 4.70 -6.35
N ARG A 208 6.28 3.43 -6.57
CA ARG A 208 5.57 2.29 -5.99
C ARG A 208 6.29 1.82 -4.73
N ILE A 209 5.63 1.94 -3.59
CA ILE A 209 6.10 1.50 -2.28
C ILE A 209 5.16 0.44 -1.73
N TYR A 210 5.70 -0.60 -1.10
CA TYR A 210 4.91 -1.71 -0.56
C TYR A 210 4.82 -1.62 0.97
N VAL A 211 3.59 -1.70 1.49
CA VAL A 211 3.31 -1.65 2.93
C VAL A 211 2.42 -2.83 3.29
N LEU A 212 2.88 -3.68 4.20
CA LEU A 212 2.12 -4.81 4.70
C LEU A 212 1.46 -4.43 6.03
N LEU A 213 0.14 -4.55 6.11
CA LEU A 213 -0.62 -4.42 7.34
C LEU A 213 -1.05 -5.77 7.85
N THR A 214 -0.70 -6.06 9.10
CA THR A 214 -1.07 -7.32 9.77
C THR A 214 -2.22 -7.13 10.76
N SER A 215 -2.55 -5.89 11.13
CA SER A 215 -3.64 -5.57 12.05
C SER A 215 -3.94 -4.07 12.02
N TYR A 216 -5.21 -3.71 12.15
CA TYR A 216 -5.68 -2.34 12.44
C TYR A 216 -5.98 -2.13 13.93
N LEU A 217 -6.19 -3.20 14.70
CA LEU A 217 -6.47 -3.14 16.14
C LEU A 217 -5.73 -4.24 16.92
N PRO A 218 -4.53 -3.95 17.48
CA PRO A 218 -3.78 -2.69 17.37
C PRO A 218 -3.23 -2.45 15.96
N LEU A 219 -2.95 -1.20 15.58
CA LEU A 219 -2.37 -0.90 14.26
C LEU A 219 -0.94 -1.45 14.17
N LYS A 220 -0.68 -2.34 13.23
CA LYS A 220 0.64 -2.92 12.97
C LYS A 220 0.95 -2.87 11.49
N ALA A 221 1.96 -2.08 11.13
CA ALA A 221 2.34 -1.79 9.76
C ALA A 221 3.84 -2.04 9.53
N TRP A 222 4.13 -2.63 8.38
CA TRP A 222 5.47 -2.99 7.94
C TRP A 222 5.78 -2.33 6.60
N LEU A 223 6.89 -1.61 6.51
CA LEU A 223 7.36 -0.99 5.28
C LEU A 223 8.35 -1.92 4.59
N TYR A 224 8.11 -2.25 3.33
CA TYR A 224 9.11 -2.97 2.54
C TYR A 224 10.22 -2.02 2.13
N ARG A 225 11.48 -2.43 2.31
CA ARG A 225 12.65 -1.60 2.00
C ARG A 225 12.85 -1.32 0.53
N ASP A 226 12.25 -2.12 -0.33
CA ASP A 226 12.41 -2.01 -1.76
C ASP A 226 11.08 -1.66 -2.43
N GLY A 227 11.18 -1.24 -3.68
CA GLY A 227 10.10 -0.70 -4.48
C GLY A 227 10.67 -0.20 -5.79
N PHE A 228 9.92 0.61 -6.53
CA PHE A 228 10.45 1.14 -7.78
C PHE A 228 9.84 2.48 -8.16
N ALA A 229 10.63 3.32 -8.82
CA ALA A 229 10.16 4.47 -9.56
C ALA A 229 9.72 4.02 -10.97
N ARG A 230 8.52 4.41 -11.41
CA ARG A 230 8.00 4.16 -12.76
C ARG A 230 8.06 5.44 -13.58
N PHE A 231 8.83 5.44 -14.67
CA PHE A 231 9.00 6.58 -15.54
C PHE A 231 7.97 6.62 -16.67
N SER A 232 7.60 7.83 -17.09
CA SER A 232 6.98 8.06 -18.40
C SER A 232 8.01 7.78 -19.50
N ASN A 233 7.55 7.28 -20.65
CA ASN A 233 8.41 7.08 -21.81
C ASN A 233 8.78 8.44 -22.45
N THR A 234 7.82 9.37 -22.46
CA THR A 234 7.96 10.71 -23.06
C THR A 234 8.44 11.74 -22.03
N ARG A 235 9.18 12.74 -22.51
CA ARG A 235 9.58 13.90 -21.68
C ARG A 235 8.35 14.68 -21.24
N PHE A 236 8.37 15.16 -20.01
CA PHE A 236 7.28 15.90 -19.40
C PHE A 236 7.16 17.31 -20.03
N THR A 237 5.94 17.70 -20.38
CA THR A 237 5.59 19.07 -20.80
C THR A 237 4.11 19.33 -20.52
N LEU A 238 3.77 20.57 -20.19
CA LEU A 238 2.39 21.03 -19.99
C LEU A 238 1.76 21.62 -21.27
N ASN A 239 2.49 21.63 -22.38
CA ASN A 239 2.02 22.15 -23.65
C ASN A 239 0.98 21.22 -24.32
N SER A 240 1.00 19.93 -23.98
CA SER A 240 0.13 18.90 -24.58
C SER A 240 -0.54 18.06 -23.49
N ILE A 241 -1.51 18.64 -22.78
CA ILE A 241 -2.19 17.98 -21.64
C ILE A 241 -3.05 16.78 -22.04
N ASP A 242 -3.42 16.70 -23.32
CA ASP A 242 -4.24 15.61 -23.87
C ASP A 242 -3.40 14.35 -24.17
N ASP A 243 -2.07 14.48 -24.23
CA ASP A 243 -1.17 13.34 -24.42
C ASP A 243 -0.97 12.59 -23.10
N GLN A 244 -1.73 11.50 -22.96
CA GLN A 244 -1.69 10.65 -21.78
C GLN A 244 -0.32 10.01 -21.55
N TYR A 245 0.52 9.82 -22.58
CA TYR A 245 1.85 9.20 -22.44
C TYR A 245 2.83 10.10 -21.69
N ILE A 246 2.61 11.41 -21.73
CA ILE A 246 3.39 12.42 -20.99
C ILE A 246 2.98 12.42 -19.50
N HIS A 247 1.68 12.28 -19.24
CA HIS A 247 1.10 12.61 -17.94
C HIS A 247 0.82 11.41 -17.04
N LEU A 248 0.65 10.21 -17.59
CA LEU A 248 0.33 8.98 -16.88
C LEU A 248 1.49 7.98 -16.94
N THR A 249 2.00 7.57 -15.78
CA THR A 249 3.16 6.67 -15.63
C THR A 249 2.78 5.18 -15.57
N ASN A 250 1.48 4.87 -15.61
CA ASN A 250 1.00 3.49 -15.53
C ASN A 250 1.49 2.67 -16.73
N VAL A 251 2.09 1.50 -16.45
CA VAL A 251 2.57 0.56 -17.48
C VAL A 251 1.48 0.20 -18.49
N ALA A 252 0.21 0.07 -18.06
CA ALA A 252 -0.90 -0.23 -18.96
C ALA A 252 -1.15 0.85 -20.03
N VAL A 253 -0.85 2.11 -19.72
CA VAL A 253 -0.90 3.22 -20.68
C VAL A 253 0.40 3.26 -21.48
N GLN A 254 1.55 3.18 -20.81
CA GLN A 254 2.85 3.29 -21.47
C GLN A 254 3.10 2.19 -22.52
N LYS A 255 2.56 0.97 -22.32
CA LYS A 255 2.66 -0.14 -23.27
C LYS A 255 1.97 0.11 -24.62
N THR A 256 1.02 1.04 -24.68
CA THR A 256 0.34 1.38 -25.95
C THR A 256 1.03 2.52 -26.69
N ALA A 257 2.11 3.09 -26.13
CA ALA A 257 2.87 4.13 -26.80
C ALA A 257 3.59 3.56 -28.04
N PRO A 258 3.63 4.30 -29.17
CA PRO A 258 4.27 3.84 -30.41
C PRO A 258 5.74 3.46 -30.22
N ASP A 259 6.46 4.19 -29.36
CA ASP A 259 7.88 4.00 -29.08
C ASP A 259 8.13 3.21 -27.78
N TYR A 260 7.16 2.40 -27.34
CA TYR A 260 7.33 1.57 -26.15
C TYR A 260 8.38 0.50 -26.40
N ASP A 261 9.45 0.55 -25.63
CA ASP A 261 10.50 -0.45 -25.64
C ASP A 261 10.57 -1.13 -24.27
N PRO A 262 10.21 -2.42 -24.17
CA PRO A 262 10.30 -3.19 -22.94
C PRO A 262 11.72 -3.21 -22.35
N GLU A 263 12.75 -3.14 -23.20
CA GLU A 263 14.16 -3.24 -22.81
C GLU A 263 14.74 -1.91 -22.31
N LYS A 264 14.14 -0.77 -22.69
CA LYS A 264 14.59 0.57 -22.23
C LYS A 264 14.34 0.83 -20.75
N GLY A 265 13.75 -0.12 -20.01
CA GLY A 265 13.74 -0.12 -18.55
C GLY A 265 13.26 1.21 -17.94
N CYS A 266 11.98 1.54 -18.09
CA CYS A 266 11.39 2.72 -17.44
C CYS A 266 11.14 2.50 -15.93
N LYS A 267 11.99 1.72 -15.26
CA LYS A 267 11.91 1.45 -13.83
C LYS A 267 13.28 1.59 -13.19
N TRP A 268 13.35 2.37 -12.12
CA TRP A 268 14.50 2.35 -11.21
C TRP A 268 14.10 1.67 -9.91
N MET A 269 14.96 0.79 -9.40
CA MET A 269 14.75 0.23 -8.07
C MET A 269 14.88 1.33 -7.02
N MET A 270 14.18 1.18 -5.89
CA MET A 270 14.12 2.22 -4.87
C MET A 270 15.52 2.59 -4.34
N GLN A 271 16.42 1.60 -4.23
CA GLN A 271 17.81 1.83 -3.83
C GLN A 271 18.57 2.72 -4.81
N GLN A 272 18.42 2.48 -6.12
CA GLN A 272 19.06 3.30 -7.16
C GLN A 272 18.53 4.73 -7.13
N LEU A 273 17.21 4.91 -6.96
CA LEU A 273 16.61 6.22 -6.81
C LEU A 273 17.16 6.96 -5.58
N ARG A 274 17.20 6.30 -4.42
CA ARG A 274 17.71 6.92 -3.18
C ARG A 274 19.16 7.36 -3.35
N GLN A 275 20.02 6.51 -3.92
CA GLN A 275 21.41 6.85 -4.22
C GLN A 275 21.53 8.06 -5.15
N PHE A 276 20.74 8.10 -6.22
CA PHE A 276 20.70 9.24 -7.15
C PHE A 276 20.28 10.54 -6.45
N LEU A 277 19.20 10.50 -5.66
CA LEU A 277 18.71 11.66 -4.93
C LEU A 277 19.74 12.12 -3.89
N THR A 278 20.39 11.20 -3.19
CA THR A 278 21.42 11.52 -2.18
C THR A 278 22.63 12.16 -2.83
N ALA A 279 23.08 11.65 -3.97
CA ALA A 279 24.18 12.24 -4.72
C ALA A 279 23.86 13.65 -5.23
N ARG A 280 22.59 13.92 -5.57
CA ARG A 280 22.16 15.19 -6.15
C ARG A 280 21.79 16.27 -5.13
N HIS A 281 21.15 15.90 -4.03
CA HIS A 281 20.58 16.83 -3.05
C HIS A 281 21.23 16.75 -1.67
N GLY A 282 22.13 15.79 -1.45
CA GLY A 282 22.75 15.54 -0.16
C GLY A 282 21.92 14.59 0.73
N PRO A 283 22.58 13.95 1.72
CA PRO A 283 21.96 12.95 2.56
C PRO A 283 20.84 13.50 3.45
N GLU A 284 21.01 14.70 4.02
CA GLU A 284 20.05 15.31 4.95
C GLU A 284 18.69 15.58 4.30
N THR A 285 18.69 16.22 3.12
CA THR A 285 17.46 16.49 2.35
C THR A 285 16.73 15.20 1.97
N VAL A 286 17.48 14.17 1.60
CA VAL A 286 16.90 12.87 1.26
C VAL A 286 16.34 12.17 2.50
N GLU A 287 16.99 12.26 3.66
CA GLU A 287 16.42 11.69 4.88
C GLU A 287 15.09 12.36 5.24
N ILE A 288 14.99 13.69 5.11
CA ILE A 288 13.73 14.44 5.30
C ILE A 288 12.65 13.97 4.32
N LEU A 289 12.98 13.79 3.04
CA LEU A 289 12.05 13.28 2.02
C LEU A 289 11.49 11.90 2.42
N PHE A 290 12.35 10.96 2.81
CA PHE A 290 11.91 9.61 3.18
C PHE A 290 11.13 9.60 4.50
N ASN A 291 11.47 10.46 5.46
CA ASN A 291 10.65 10.68 6.66
C ASN A 291 9.25 11.25 6.33
N ASN A 292 9.15 12.14 5.34
CA ASN A 292 7.87 12.65 4.86
C ASN A 292 7.03 11.54 4.18
N ILE A 293 7.67 10.61 3.47
CA ILE A 293 7.02 9.40 2.92
C ILE A 293 6.48 8.51 4.04
N ASP A 294 7.26 8.27 5.10
CA ASP A 294 6.81 7.50 6.25
C ASP A 294 5.59 8.15 6.92
N ASN A 295 5.61 9.48 7.08
CA ASN A 295 4.48 10.24 7.60
C ASN A 295 3.22 10.08 6.72
N ILE A 296 3.35 10.11 5.38
CA ILE A 296 2.23 9.84 4.46
C ILE A 296 1.59 8.49 4.77
N ILE A 297 2.42 7.45 4.87
CA ILE A 297 1.96 6.08 5.10
C ILE A 297 1.23 6.00 6.44
N ILE A 298 1.87 6.41 7.54
CA ILE A 298 1.27 6.33 8.89
C ILE A 298 -0.02 7.15 9.00
N LYS A 299 -0.02 8.40 8.56
CA LYS A 299 -1.21 9.27 8.67
C LYS A 299 -2.36 8.76 7.80
N SER A 300 -2.07 8.19 6.63
CA SER A 300 -3.10 7.58 5.79
C SER A 300 -3.73 6.35 6.45
N LEU A 301 -2.93 5.49 7.10
CA LEU A 301 -3.42 4.32 7.83
C LEU A 301 -4.23 4.72 9.07
N GLN A 302 -3.75 5.69 9.84
CA GLN A 302 -4.46 6.23 11.00
C GLN A 302 -5.81 6.84 10.64
N SER A 303 -5.92 7.47 9.46
CA SER A 303 -7.18 8.08 8.98
C SER A 303 -8.33 7.08 8.83
N VAL A 304 -8.00 5.80 8.61
CA VAL A 304 -8.95 4.70 8.41
C VAL A 304 -8.96 3.69 9.57
N GLN A 305 -8.06 3.82 10.55
CA GLN A 305 -7.87 2.84 11.62
C GLN A 305 -9.16 2.53 12.40
N LYS A 306 -9.99 3.54 12.67
CA LYS A 306 -11.28 3.39 13.37
C LYS A 306 -12.45 2.98 12.47
N ILE A 307 -12.25 2.94 11.15
CA ILE A 307 -13.29 2.63 10.15
C ILE A 307 -13.15 1.20 9.66
N ILE A 308 -11.90 0.76 9.44
CA ILE A 308 -11.64 -0.57 8.91
C ILE A 308 -12.06 -1.61 9.95
N ILE A 309 -12.84 -2.59 9.47
CA ILE A 309 -13.29 -3.73 10.24
C ILE A 309 -12.07 -4.63 10.41
N ASN A 310 -11.42 -4.52 11.57
CA ASN A 310 -10.29 -5.35 11.92
C ASN A 310 -10.74 -6.78 12.19
N ASP A 311 -10.12 -7.73 11.50
CA ASP A 311 -10.33 -9.15 11.70
C ASP A 311 -8.96 -9.85 11.75
N LYS A 312 -8.77 -10.75 12.73
CA LYS A 312 -7.50 -11.44 12.98
C LYS A 312 -7.07 -12.38 11.85
N HIS A 313 -8.01 -12.79 11.00
CA HIS A 313 -7.73 -13.63 9.84
C HIS A 313 -7.18 -12.79 8.68
N CYS A 314 -7.27 -11.46 8.73
CA CYS A 314 -6.92 -10.59 7.61
C CYS A 314 -5.50 -10.00 7.77
N PHE A 315 -4.79 -9.93 6.66
CA PHE A 315 -3.67 -9.03 6.44
C PHE A 315 -3.85 -8.36 5.08
N GLU A 316 -3.05 -7.35 4.76
CA GLU A 316 -3.21 -6.62 3.51
C GLU A 316 -1.87 -6.07 3.01
N LEU A 317 -1.55 -6.35 1.75
CA LEU A 317 -0.37 -5.80 1.09
C LEU A 317 -0.76 -4.61 0.23
N TYR A 318 -0.56 -3.41 0.76
CA TYR A 318 -0.83 -2.17 0.04
C TYR A 318 0.32 -1.80 -0.89
N GLY A 319 -0.02 -1.31 -2.09
CA GLY A 319 0.87 -0.56 -2.96
C GLY A 319 0.55 0.94 -2.91
N TYR A 320 1.45 1.72 -2.35
CA TYR A 320 1.38 3.18 -2.31
C TYR A 320 1.98 3.78 -3.57
N ASP A 321 1.24 4.71 -4.18
CA ASP A 321 1.68 5.48 -5.35
C ASP A 321 1.94 6.93 -4.89
N ILE A 322 3.23 7.32 -4.86
CA ILE A 322 3.67 8.64 -4.42
C ILE A 322 4.34 9.39 -5.57
N LEU A 323 4.02 10.68 -5.73
CA LEU A 323 4.67 11.57 -6.70
C LEU A 323 5.51 12.60 -5.96
N LEU A 324 6.72 12.89 -6.44
CA LEU A 324 7.55 13.99 -5.92
C LEU A 324 7.31 15.23 -6.77
N ASP A 325 7.19 16.40 -6.15
CA ASP A 325 7.24 17.68 -6.86
C ASP A 325 8.67 18.24 -6.94
N GLU A 326 8.84 19.34 -7.68
CA GLU A 326 10.15 19.98 -7.90
C GLU A 326 10.90 20.36 -6.62
N GLU A 327 10.18 20.57 -5.51
CA GLU A 327 10.72 20.89 -4.18
C GLU A 327 11.01 19.63 -3.34
N LEU A 328 10.93 18.44 -3.94
CA LEU A 328 11.04 17.13 -3.28
C LEU A 328 9.96 16.90 -2.22
N LYS A 329 8.81 17.56 -2.29
CA LYS A 329 7.69 17.23 -1.44
C LYS A 329 6.97 15.99 -1.99
N PRO A 330 6.77 14.93 -1.18
CA PRO A 330 6.04 13.75 -1.61
C PRO A 330 4.52 13.98 -1.51
N TRP A 331 3.80 13.48 -2.52
CA TRP A 331 2.35 13.56 -2.65
C TRP A 331 1.75 12.17 -2.81
N LEU A 332 0.79 11.82 -1.94
CA LEU A 332 -0.01 10.60 -2.07
C LEU A 332 -0.98 10.73 -3.25
N ILE A 333 -0.85 9.82 -4.21
CA ILE A 333 -1.70 9.79 -5.41
C ILE A 333 -2.81 8.75 -5.29
N GLU A 334 -2.44 7.52 -4.90
CA GLU A 334 -3.38 6.43 -4.65
C GLU A 334 -2.77 5.35 -3.75
N VAL A 335 -3.64 4.53 -3.14
CA VAL A 335 -3.27 3.32 -2.40
C VAL A 335 -4.03 2.15 -3.03
N ASN A 336 -3.33 1.05 -3.30
CA ASN A 336 -3.87 -0.13 -3.99
C ASN A 336 -3.86 -1.35 -3.05
N ALA A 337 -5.00 -2.02 -2.83
CA ALA A 337 -5.12 -3.26 -2.03
C ALA A 337 -4.58 -4.50 -2.77
N SER A 338 -4.66 -4.50 -4.10
CA SER A 338 -4.11 -5.56 -4.95
C SER A 338 -3.10 -4.93 -5.92
N PRO A 339 -1.91 -4.52 -5.44
CA PRO A 339 -0.89 -4.00 -6.34
C PRO A 339 -0.55 -5.05 -7.41
N SER A 340 -0.25 -4.62 -8.63
CA SER A 340 0.10 -5.57 -9.70
C SER A 340 1.37 -6.36 -9.34
N LEU A 341 1.20 -7.66 -9.20
CA LEU A 341 2.25 -8.63 -8.88
C LEU A 341 2.66 -9.49 -10.09
N THR A 342 2.17 -9.15 -11.29
CA THR A 342 2.65 -9.73 -12.55
C THR A 342 3.98 -9.10 -12.93
N ALA A 343 5.02 -9.90 -13.13
CA ALA A 343 6.33 -9.41 -13.50
C ALA A 343 6.35 -8.81 -14.93
N SER A 344 7.14 -7.76 -15.11
CA SER A 344 7.36 -7.09 -16.40
C SER A 344 8.80 -7.14 -16.88
N SER A 345 9.73 -7.49 -15.99
CA SER A 345 11.15 -7.73 -16.25
C SER A 345 11.66 -8.75 -15.23
N GLN A 346 12.87 -9.28 -15.44
CA GLN A 346 13.51 -10.19 -14.48
C GLN A 346 13.69 -9.54 -13.11
N ASP A 347 14.17 -8.30 -13.05
CA ASP A 347 14.36 -7.60 -11.77
C ASP A 347 13.01 -7.36 -11.04
N ASP A 348 11.95 -7.06 -11.79
CA ASP A 348 10.58 -6.91 -11.25
C ASP A 348 10.02 -8.24 -10.74
N HIS A 349 10.33 -9.36 -11.42
CA HIS A 349 10.00 -10.70 -10.96
C HIS A 349 10.69 -11.01 -9.64
N GLU A 350 12.01 -10.81 -9.56
CA GLU A 350 12.79 -11.08 -8.35
C GLU A 350 12.35 -10.22 -7.17
N LEU A 351 12.11 -8.93 -7.38
CA LEU A 351 11.57 -8.05 -6.35
C LEU A 351 10.25 -8.61 -5.80
N LYS A 352 9.33 -9.00 -6.69
CA LYS A 352 8.00 -9.50 -6.30
C LYS A 352 8.06 -10.85 -5.61
N CYS A 353 8.92 -11.76 -6.06
CA CYS A 353 9.16 -13.03 -5.36
C CYS A 353 9.66 -12.79 -3.94
N ARG A 354 10.70 -11.96 -3.77
CA ARG A 354 11.26 -11.64 -2.44
C ARG A 354 10.23 -10.95 -1.54
N LEU A 355 9.47 -10.00 -2.09
CA LEU A 355 8.39 -9.32 -1.38
C LEU A 355 7.36 -10.32 -0.85
N LEU A 356 6.88 -11.22 -1.71
CA LEU A 356 5.86 -12.20 -1.34
C LEU A 356 6.37 -13.25 -0.36
N GLU A 357 7.60 -13.73 -0.53
CA GLU A 357 8.27 -14.60 0.45
C GLU A 357 8.32 -13.94 1.82
N ASP A 358 8.70 -12.66 1.87
CA ASP A 358 8.82 -11.89 3.10
C ASP A 358 7.45 -11.57 3.72
N VAL A 359 6.40 -11.38 2.91
CA VAL A 359 5.01 -11.27 3.40
C VAL A 359 4.67 -12.55 4.16
N LEU A 360 4.93 -13.72 3.58
CA LEU A 360 4.64 -15.00 4.23
C LEU A 360 5.49 -15.22 5.50
N HIS A 361 6.73 -14.72 5.54
CA HIS A 361 7.53 -14.71 6.77
C HIS A 361 6.94 -13.81 7.86
N VAL A 362 6.37 -12.64 7.51
CA VAL A 362 5.75 -11.73 8.48
C VAL A 362 4.40 -12.26 8.98
N VAL A 363 3.58 -12.85 8.10
CA VAL A 363 2.30 -13.49 8.50
C VAL A 363 2.56 -14.69 9.42
N ASP A 364 3.70 -15.37 9.22
CA ASP A 364 4.26 -16.40 10.10
C ASP A 364 3.30 -17.55 10.45
N MET A 365 2.65 -18.11 9.42
CA MET A 365 1.80 -19.31 9.57
C MET A 365 2.55 -20.53 10.10
N GLU A 366 3.88 -20.49 10.10
CA GLU A 366 4.77 -21.57 10.52
C GLU A 366 5.28 -21.39 11.95
N GLY A 367 4.94 -20.28 12.63
CA GLY A 367 5.30 -20.02 14.01
C GLY A 367 6.81 -19.88 14.26
N ARG A 368 7.55 -19.31 13.31
CA ARG A 368 9.00 -19.15 13.39
C ARG A 368 9.42 -17.87 14.13
N LEU A 369 8.55 -16.87 14.23
CA LEU A 369 8.84 -15.58 14.85
C LEU A 369 8.55 -15.57 16.35
N THR A 370 9.26 -14.72 17.08
CA THR A 370 9.07 -14.51 18.53
C THR A 370 8.04 -13.42 18.85
N GLY A 371 7.64 -12.62 17.84
CA GLY A 371 6.75 -11.47 17.97
C GLY A 371 7.46 -10.18 18.41
N ARG A 372 8.79 -10.19 18.56
CA ARG A 372 9.62 -9.04 18.95
C ARG A 372 10.47 -8.49 17.80
N GLU A 373 10.39 -9.11 16.64
CA GLU A 373 11.16 -8.75 15.46
C GLU A 373 10.78 -7.35 14.98
N LYS A 374 11.76 -6.45 14.93
CA LYS A 374 11.62 -5.14 14.31
C LYS A 374 11.83 -5.19 12.80
N ARG A 375 12.39 -6.27 12.27
CA ARG A 375 12.72 -6.47 10.86
C ARG A 375 12.49 -7.94 10.52
N VAL A 376 11.86 -8.24 9.39
CA VAL A 376 11.59 -9.59 8.87
C VAL A 376 11.76 -9.59 7.35
N GLY A 377 12.77 -10.26 6.82
CA GLY A 377 13.15 -10.17 5.42
C GLY A 377 13.47 -8.74 5.02
N GLY A 378 12.87 -8.27 3.93
CA GLY A 378 12.91 -6.88 3.50
C GLY A 378 11.89 -5.96 4.19
N PHE A 379 11.07 -6.45 5.13
CA PHE A 379 10.12 -5.62 5.88
C PHE A 379 10.75 -5.04 7.15
N ASP A 380 10.54 -3.74 7.37
CA ASP A 380 10.79 -3.07 8.63
C ASP A 380 9.47 -2.77 9.34
N LEU A 381 9.37 -3.13 10.61
CA LEU A 381 8.24 -2.77 11.46
C LEU A 381 8.28 -1.28 11.72
N MET A 382 7.45 -0.50 11.01
CA MET A 382 7.43 0.96 11.14
C MET A 382 6.48 1.42 12.26
N TRP A 383 5.42 0.65 12.52
CA TRP A 383 4.39 0.99 13.51
C TRP A 383 3.84 -0.26 14.20
N ASN A 384 3.78 -0.22 15.53
CA ASN A 384 3.19 -1.25 16.37
C ASN A 384 2.45 -0.59 17.55
N ASP A 385 1.25 -0.09 17.26
CA ASP A 385 0.46 0.81 18.12
C ASP A 385 1.20 2.07 18.59
N GLY A 386 2.24 2.42 17.86
CA GLY A 386 3.19 3.47 18.17
C GLY A 386 4.35 3.39 17.19
N ALA A 387 5.07 4.50 17.04
CA ALA A 387 6.25 4.55 16.19
C ALA A 387 7.36 3.63 16.75
N VAL A 388 8.00 2.84 15.88
CA VAL A 388 9.07 1.92 16.29
C VAL A 388 10.43 2.55 16.00
N SER A 389 11.29 2.62 17.03
CA SER A 389 12.66 3.14 16.92
C SER A 389 13.62 2.11 16.34
N ARG A 390 14.63 2.57 15.59
CA ARG A 390 15.89 1.85 15.40
C ARG A 390 16.61 1.84 16.75
N ASP A 391 16.61 0.72 17.46
CA ASP A 391 17.48 0.61 18.64
C ASP A 391 18.87 0.26 18.14
N ASP A 392 19.68 1.27 17.84
CA ASP A 392 21.10 1.04 17.62
C ASP A 392 21.76 0.77 18.98
N GLY A 393 22.00 -0.49 19.27
CA GLY A 393 22.83 -0.94 20.38
C GLY A 393 24.32 -0.61 20.20
N GLN A 394 24.64 0.59 19.70
CA GLN A 394 26.00 1.13 19.69
C GLN A 394 26.05 2.40 20.55
N ASN A 395 26.84 2.30 21.63
CA ASN A 395 27.30 3.42 22.44
C ASN A 395 28.14 4.36 21.56
N ASP A 396 27.52 5.17 20.72
CA ASP A 396 28.14 6.40 20.24
C ASP A 396 27.49 7.55 21.00
N THR A 397 28.24 7.99 22.00
CA THR A 397 28.00 9.23 22.74
C THR A 397 28.16 10.38 21.75
N LEU A 398 27.05 10.80 21.12
CA LEU A 398 26.76 12.16 20.62
C LEU A 398 25.52 12.13 19.71
N SER A 399 24.32 12.16 20.29
CA SER A 399 23.17 12.87 19.69
C SER A 399 22.10 13.05 20.77
N ASN A 400 21.59 14.28 20.91
CA ASN A 400 20.36 14.55 21.66
C ASN A 400 19.30 13.50 21.29
N GLY A 401 18.58 12.94 22.26
CA GLY A 401 17.65 11.81 22.10
C GLY A 401 16.47 12.06 21.14
N GLU A 402 16.76 12.17 19.84
CA GLU A 402 15.81 12.27 18.75
C GLU A 402 15.36 10.86 18.33
N PHE A 403 14.05 10.71 18.13
CA PHE A 403 13.46 9.45 17.68
C PHE A 403 13.87 9.18 16.22
N VAL A 404 14.55 8.05 15.99
CA VAL A 404 14.90 7.57 14.65
C VAL A 404 13.97 6.43 14.26
N ALA A 405 13.15 6.65 13.22
CA ALA A 405 12.17 5.67 12.74
C ALA A 405 12.84 4.40 12.19
N ASN A 406 12.30 3.22 12.53
CA ASN A 406 12.75 1.93 12.00
C ASN A 406 12.25 1.69 10.58
N THR A 407 12.74 2.48 9.62
CA THR A 407 12.39 2.42 8.21
C THR A 407 13.63 2.57 7.35
N HIS A 408 13.91 1.63 6.43
CA HIS A 408 15.12 1.66 5.61
C HIS A 408 14.78 1.62 4.11
N LEU A 409 13.70 2.31 3.72
CA LEU A 409 13.24 2.38 2.33
C LEU A 409 14.34 2.91 1.40
N GLY A 410 14.76 2.12 0.42
CA GLY A 410 15.86 2.44 -0.50
C GLY A 410 17.26 2.39 0.10
N CYS A 411 17.44 1.95 1.35
CA CYS A 411 18.76 1.67 1.91
C CYS A 411 19.32 0.34 1.36
N VAL A 412 20.57 0.04 1.75
CA VAL A 412 21.17 -1.29 1.54
C VAL A 412 20.28 -2.37 2.17
N ASN A 413 19.91 -3.35 1.36
CA ASN A 413 19.02 -4.44 1.77
C ASN A 413 19.83 -5.64 2.31
N ASP A 414 19.87 -5.81 3.63
CA ASP A 414 20.53 -6.92 4.33
C ASP A 414 19.65 -8.18 4.46
N ARG A 415 18.56 -8.29 3.68
CA ARG A 415 17.55 -9.36 3.70
C ARG A 415 18.12 -10.76 3.94
N LYS A 416 19.11 -11.20 3.15
CA LYS A 416 19.66 -12.57 3.27
C LYS A 416 20.27 -12.82 4.65
N LYS A 417 21.07 -11.87 5.16
CA LYS A 417 21.70 -11.94 6.48
C LYS A 417 20.64 -11.88 7.58
N GLN A 418 19.63 -11.04 7.41
CA GLN A 418 18.52 -10.88 8.35
C GLN A 418 17.69 -12.18 8.44
N LEU A 419 17.31 -12.79 7.32
CA LEU A 419 16.50 -14.02 7.31
C LEU A 419 17.28 -15.17 7.93
N GLN A 420 18.59 -15.26 7.67
CA GLN A 420 19.46 -16.23 8.33
C GLN A 420 19.56 -16.05 9.85
N GLN A 421 19.31 -14.85 10.37
CA GLN A 421 19.32 -14.60 11.81
C GLN A 421 17.96 -14.92 12.45
N VAL A 422 16.87 -14.54 11.79
CA VAL A 422 15.51 -14.70 12.31
C VAL A 422 14.97 -16.12 12.14
N LEU A 423 15.30 -16.80 11.04
CA LEU A 423 14.79 -18.13 10.72
C LEU A 423 15.76 -19.25 11.09
N LYS A 424 16.71 -19.02 12.01
CA LYS A 424 17.59 -20.09 12.49
C LYS A 424 16.74 -21.21 13.07
N PRO A 425 17.03 -22.49 12.79
CA PRO A 425 16.42 -23.59 13.52
C PRO A 425 16.71 -23.35 15.00
N ALA A 426 15.66 -23.26 15.83
CA ALA A 426 15.84 -23.28 17.27
C ALA A 426 16.76 -24.47 17.57
N HIS A 427 17.93 -24.22 18.15
CA HIS A 427 18.74 -25.30 18.69
C HIS A 427 17.80 -26.14 19.52
N VAL A 428 17.76 -27.44 19.20
CA VAL A 428 17.12 -28.50 19.97
C VAL A 428 17.38 -28.17 21.44
N ARG A 429 16.38 -27.56 22.11
CA ARG A 429 16.38 -27.48 23.56
C ARG A 429 16.16 -28.93 23.97
N LYS A 430 17.27 -29.65 24.14
CA LYS A 430 17.24 -30.96 24.76
C LYS A 430 16.54 -30.79 26.12
N PRO A 431 15.68 -31.75 26.47
CA PRO A 431 14.73 -31.63 27.57
C PRO A 431 15.38 -31.29 28.91
#